data_AF-A0A103R5J1-F1
#
_entry.id   AF-A0A103R5J1-F1
#
_cell.length_a   1.000
_cell.length_b   1.000
_cell.length_c   1.000
_cell.angle_alpha   90.00
_cell.angle_beta   90.00
_cell.angle_gamma   90.00
#
_symmetry.space_group_name_H-M   'P 1'
#
loop_
_entity.id
_entity.type
_entity.pdbx_description
1 polymer ?
#
loop_
_entity_poly.entity_id
_entity_poly.type
_entity_poly.pdbx_seq_one_letter_code
_entity_poly.pdbx_strand_id
1 'polypeptide(L)' 'MNRRELDALLTEIARKHLQLDTLRTRYSDRLDFHDCAVWGIRDALEAAFDAGVAHGRSLVNPSN' A
#
# COMPACT_ATOMS: atom_id res chain seq x y z
N MET A 1 9.40 -4.35 -10.17
CA MET A 1 8.68 -3.14 -9.75
C MET A 1 9.69 -2.10 -9.30
N ASN A 2 9.64 -0.89 -9.85
CA ASN A 2 10.48 0.22 -9.43
C ASN A 2 9.85 0.96 -8.22
N ARG A 3 10.58 1.93 -7.64
CA ARG A 3 10.10 2.65 -6.44
C ARG A 3 8.80 3.43 -6.66
N ARG A 4 8.63 4.07 -7.82
CA ARG A 4 7.41 4.84 -8.12
C ARG A 4 6.19 3.95 -8.25
N GLU A 5 6.34 2.79 -8.87
CA GLU A 5 5.29 1.78 -8.98
C GLU A 5 4.91 1.24 -7.59
N LEU A 6 5.91 0.99 -6.73
CA LEU A 6 5.66 0.58 -5.35
C LEU A 6 4.91 1.69 -4.57
N ASP A 7 5.35 2.93 -4.67
CA ASP A 7 4.71 4.07 -3.98
C ASP A 7 3.24 4.22 -4.42
N ALA A 8 2.96 4.05 -5.72
CA ALA A 8 1.61 4.10 -6.26
C ALA A 8 0.76 2.95 -5.71
N LEU A 9 1.27 1.72 -5.75
CA LEU A 9 0.59 0.54 -5.18
C LEU A 9 0.25 0.72 -3.70
N LEU A 10 1.22 1.15 -2.89
CA LEU A 10 1.02 1.39 -1.47
C LEU A 10 -0.01 2.49 -1.22
N THR A 11 0.00 3.55 -2.04
CA THR A 11 -0.99 4.64 -1.94
C THR A 11 -2.40 4.14 -2.26
N GLU A 12 -2.58 3.29 -3.27
CA GLU A 12 -3.90 2.70 -3.57
C GLU A 12 -4.40 1.80 -2.44
N ILE A 13 -3.52 0.99 -1.85
CA ILE A 13 -3.86 0.15 -0.69
C ILE A 13 -4.29 1.03 0.50
N ALA A 14 -3.53 2.10 0.78
CA ALA A 14 -3.86 3.03 1.87
C ALA A 14 -5.20 3.73 1.65
N ARG A 15 -5.52 4.15 0.42
CA ARG A 15 -6.84 4.73 0.10
C ARG A 15 -7.97 3.74 0.36
N LYS A 16 -7.80 2.51 -0.11
CA LYS A 16 -8.85 1.48 -0.03
C LYS A 16 -9.12 1.01 1.40
N HIS A 17 -8.08 0.82 2.20
CA HIS A 17 -8.19 0.15 3.51
C HIS A 17 -8.10 1.12 4.70
N LEU A 18 -7.43 2.26 4.54
CA LEU A 18 -7.16 3.22 5.62
C LEU A 18 -7.82 4.59 5.39
N GLN A 19 -8.48 4.80 4.23
CA GLN A 19 -9.06 6.09 3.84
C GLN A 19 -8.03 7.24 3.79
N LEU A 20 -6.78 6.92 3.48
CA LEU A 20 -5.69 7.89 3.35
C LEU A 20 -5.39 8.19 1.88
N ASP A 21 -5.55 9.45 1.47
CA ASP A 21 -5.32 9.87 0.08
C ASP A 21 -3.86 9.74 -0.37
N THR A 22 -2.93 9.85 0.58
CA THR A 22 -1.49 9.81 0.35
C THR A 22 -0.74 9.28 1.57
N LEU A 23 0.40 8.62 1.31
CA LEU A 23 1.38 8.22 2.33
C LEU A 23 2.57 9.19 2.43
N ARG A 24 2.53 10.32 1.71
CA ARG A 24 3.58 11.34 1.79
C ARG A 24 3.39 12.18 3.04
N THR A 25 4.47 12.40 3.78
CA THR A 25 4.52 13.35 4.89
C THR A 25 4.27 14.77 4.39
N ARG A 26 3.35 15.49 5.04
CA ARG A 26 2.95 16.86 4.71
C ARG A 26 3.38 17.89 5.76
N TYR A 27 4.03 17.45 6.83
CA TYR A 27 4.47 18.28 7.95
C TYR A 27 3.31 19.07 8.58
N SER A 28 2.16 18.43 8.72
CA SER A 28 0.95 19.02 9.29
C SER A 28 0.18 17.97 10.08
N ASP A 29 -0.04 18.23 11.37
CA ASP A 29 -0.63 17.25 12.27
C ASP A 29 -1.97 16.70 11.74
N ARG A 30 -2.89 17.58 11.34
CA ARG A 30 -4.20 17.21 10.79
C ARG A 30 -4.14 16.40 9.50
N LEU A 31 -3.04 16.50 8.77
CA LEU A 31 -2.85 15.87 7.48
C LEU A 31 -2.02 14.57 7.58
N ASP A 32 -1.22 14.42 8.63
CA ASP A 32 -0.28 13.31 8.80
C ASP A 32 -0.69 12.33 9.90
N PHE A 33 -1.52 12.73 10.86
CA PHE A 33 -2.05 11.83 11.90
C PHE A 33 -3.51 11.47 11.61
N HIS A 34 -3.79 10.17 11.61
CA HIS A 34 -5.10 9.61 11.27
C HIS A 34 -5.46 8.50 12.25
N ASP A 35 -6.70 8.53 12.74
CA ASP A 35 -7.27 7.42 13.49
C ASP A 35 -7.66 6.30 12.52
N CYS A 36 -6.89 5.21 12.54
CA CYS A 36 -7.14 4.05 11.69
C CYS A 36 -7.66 2.89 12.54
N ALA A 37 -8.71 2.24 12.06
CA ALA A 37 -9.19 1.04 12.72
C ALA A 37 -8.18 -0.11 12.57
N VAL A 38 -8.00 -0.90 13.63
CA VAL A 38 -7.02 -2.00 13.65
C VAL A 38 -7.29 -3.07 12.58
N TRP A 39 -8.56 -3.27 12.21
CA TRP A 39 -8.91 -4.15 11.10
C TRP A 39 -8.51 -3.56 9.74
N GLY A 40 -8.67 -2.25 9.53
CA GLY A 40 -8.20 -1.60 8.30
C GLY A 40 -6.68 -1.67 8.15
N ILE A 41 -5.95 -1.52 9.26
CA ILE A 41 -4.48 -1.71 9.29
C ILE A 41 -4.12 -3.14 8.88
N ARG A 42 -4.77 -4.14 9.47
CA ARG A 42 -4.53 -5.55 9.11
C ARG A 42 -4.81 -5.79 7.63
N ASP A 43 -5.96 -5.37 7.13
CA ASP A 43 -6.37 -5.61 5.75
C ASP A 43 -5.41 -4.91 4.75
N ALA A 44 -4.90 -3.71 5.08
CA ALA A 44 -3.89 -3.01 4.29
C ALA A 44 -2.56 -3.78 4.23
N LEU A 45 -2.11 -4.32 5.37
CA LEU A 45 -0.86 -5.10 5.45
C LEU A 45 -0.97 -6.42 4.69
N GLU A 46 -2.10 -7.12 4.81
CA GLU A 46 -2.40 -8.34 4.05
C GLU A 46 -2.40 -8.05 2.54
N ALA A 47 -3.09 -7.00 2.10
CA ALA A 47 -3.11 -6.60 0.69
C ALA A 47 -1.71 -6.25 0.15
N ALA A 48 -0.88 -5.57 0.94
CA ALA A 48 0.49 -5.24 0.57
C ALA A 48 1.36 -6.50 0.43
N PHE A 49 1.22 -7.46 1.35
CA PHE A 49 1.92 -8.74 1.29
C PHE A 49 1.51 -9.55 0.06
N ASP A 50 0.21 -9.69 -0.18
CA ASP A 50 -0.33 -10.43 -1.33
C ASP A 50 0.14 -9.84 -2.66
N ALA A 51 0.15 -8.51 -2.77
CA ALA A 51 0.67 -7.83 -3.96
C ALA A 51 2.18 -8.11 -4.16
N GLY A 52 2.95 -8.15 -3.07
CA GLY A 52 4.37 -8.54 -3.09
C GLY A 52 4.57 -9.99 -3.55
N VAL A 53 3.77 -10.93 -3.03
CA VAL A 53 3.80 -12.35 -3.44
C VAL A 53 3.42 -12.51 -4.91
N ALA A 54 2.37 -11.83 -5.37
CA ALA A 54 1.94 -11.83 -6.77
C ALA A 54 3.04 -11.27 -7.69
N HIS A 55 3.69 -10.19 -7.27
CA HIS A 55 4.82 -9.64 -8.01
C HIS A 55 5.98 -10.65 -8.09
N GLY A 56 6.36 -11.28 -6.98
CA GLY A 56 7.39 -12.32 -6.97
C GLY A 56 7.05 -13.50 -7.88
N ARG A 57 5.81 -13.98 -7.87
CA ARG A 57 5.32 -15.04 -8.76
C ARG A 57 5.39 -14.65 -10.24
N SER A 58 5.09 -13.40 -10.58
CA SER A 58 5.20 -12.90 -11.97
C SER A 58 6.64 -12.91 -12.51
N LEU A 59 7.64 -12.78 -11.63
CA LEU A 59 9.05 -12.86 -12.01
C LEU A 59 9.53 -14.32 -12.22
N VAL A 60 8.92 -15.29 -11.51
CA VAL A 60 9.25 -16.73 -11.60
C VAL A 60 8.50 -17.43 -12.74
N ASN A 61 7.33 -16.90 -13.13
CA ASN A 61 6.59 -17.34 -14.30
C ASN A 61 6.74 -16.34 -15.46
N PRO A 62 7.92 -16.21 -16.09
CA PRO A 62 7.98 -15.59 -17.40
C PRO A 62 7.33 -16.55 -18.40
N SER A 63 6.01 -16.48 -18.55
CA SER A 63 5.32 -17.22 -19.60
C SER A 63 5.55 -16.53 -20.94
N ASN A 64 6.37 -17.18 -21.76
CA ASN A 64 6.48 -17.16 -23.23
C ASN A 64 6.95 -15.87 -23.93
#